data_AF-A0A1G6CTB2-F1
#
_entry.id   AF-A0A1G6CTB2-F1
#
_cell.length_a   1.000
_cell.length_b   1.000
_cell.length_c   1.000
_cell.angle_alpha   90.00
_cell.angle_beta   90.00
_cell.angle_gamma   90.00
#
_symmetry.space_group_name_H-M   'P 1'
#
loop_
_entity.id
_entity.type
_entity.pdbx_description
1 polymer ?
#
loop_
_entity_poly.entity_id
_entity_poly.type
_entity_poly.pdbx_seq_one_letter_code
_entity_poly.pdbx_strand_id
1 'polypeptide(L)'
;MVDLTERIKTISDKVSANENSIKEIKDSLKPAKKREQLKIGVWPVCAYHAQINPELKSKTILTDSTWEYVEIYLKQKSDGSIKHKNAIFYWQQARNFYKATKSLDNNSKPLTTYYCFLNASKALLEIKKIPYDFSHGVSGRSENGHNNIKNEFVRLKTKGVLSGLCSYFEEAVIPKSKDEPHEEYSLKDVLYNLAYIHRSYNVTYPNQTELFIPILNPKIVRDKIKNKAWMQFELEPEHSNRTTLTRLESLNF
;
A
#
# COMPACT_ATOMS: atom_id res chain seq x y z
N MET A 1 -50.07 -54.60 -14.79
CA MET A 1 -49.49 -54.51 -13.44
C MET A 1 -48.10 -53.94 -13.60
N VAL A 2 -47.91 -52.65 -13.28
CA VAL A 2 -46.57 -52.04 -13.27
C VAL A 2 -45.78 -52.72 -12.15
N ASP A 3 -44.63 -53.28 -12.49
CA ASP A 3 -43.81 -54.08 -11.59
C ASP A 3 -43.42 -53.25 -10.36
N LEU A 4 -43.97 -53.62 -9.20
CA LEU A 4 -43.71 -52.94 -7.92
C LEU A 4 -42.20 -52.87 -7.64
N THR A 5 -41.47 -53.87 -8.08
CA THR A 5 -40.02 -54.02 -7.90
C THR A 5 -39.25 -52.91 -8.61
N GLU A 6 -39.67 -52.53 -9.81
CA GLU A 6 -39.05 -51.48 -10.62
C GLU A 6 -39.31 -50.09 -10.02
N ARG A 7 -40.51 -49.87 -9.48
CA ARG A 7 -40.85 -48.66 -8.73
C ARG A 7 -40.04 -48.52 -7.44
N ILE A 8 -39.87 -49.60 -6.69
CA ILE A 8 -39.07 -49.62 -5.45
C ILE A 8 -37.61 -49.29 -5.76
N LYS A 9 -37.05 -49.89 -6.82
CA LYS A 9 -35.68 -49.60 -7.26
C LYS A 9 -35.50 -48.14 -7.65
N THR A 10 -36.43 -47.60 -8.44
CA THR A 10 -36.41 -46.18 -8.86
C THR A 10 -36.50 -45.22 -7.67
N ILE A 11 -37.29 -45.55 -6.65
CA ILE A 11 -37.39 -44.76 -5.42
C ILE A 11 -36.09 -44.85 -4.63
N SER A 12 -35.50 -46.05 -4.50
CA SER A 12 -34.22 -46.26 -3.82
C SER A 12 -33.10 -45.44 -4.47
N ASP A 13 -33.00 -45.47 -5.80
CA ASP A 13 -31.98 -44.70 -6.55
C ASP A 13 -32.14 -43.19 -6.34
N LYS A 14 -33.40 -42.69 -6.32
CA LYS A 14 -33.69 -41.29 -6.01
C LYS A 14 -33.34 -40.90 -4.57
N VAL A 15 -33.57 -41.80 -3.60
CA VAL A 15 -33.19 -41.57 -2.20
C VAL A 15 -31.66 -41.47 -2.09
N SER A 16 -30.92 -42.40 -2.69
CA SER A 16 -29.45 -42.35 -2.69
C SER A 16 -28.89 -41.11 -3.40
N ALA A 17 -29.50 -40.68 -4.52
CA ALA A 17 -29.12 -39.44 -5.19
C ALA A 17 -29.36 -38.21 -4.29
N ASN A 18 -30.51 -38.13 -3.63
CA ASN A 18 -30.83 -37.04 -2.70
C ASN A 18 -29.90 -37.04 -1.48
N GLU A 19 -29.56 -38.20 -0.92
CA GLU A 19 -28.60 -38.32 0.18
C GLU A 19 -27.22 -37.79 -0.22
N ASN A 20 -26.76 -38.09 -1.44
CA ASN A 20 -25.51 -37.56 -1.98
C ASN A 20 -25.57 -36.05 -2.18
N SER A 21 -26.64 -35.51 -2.78
CA SER A 21 -26.80 -34.05 -2.93
C SER A 21 -26.89 -33.33 -1.59
N ILE A 22 -27.57 -33.90 -0.60
CA ILE A 22 -27.62 -33.34 0.77
C ILE A 22 -26.23 -33.37 1.40
N LYS A 23 -25.44 -34.42 1.18
CA LYS A 23 -24.07 -34.52 1.67
C LYS A 23 -23.18 -33.46 1.03
N GLU A 24 -23.26 -33.27 -0.29
CA GLU A 24 -22.53 -32.22 -1.01
C GLU A 24 -22.91 -30.83 -0.51
N ILE A 25 -24.21 -30.56 -0.33
CA ILE A 25 -24.69 -29.29 0.23
C ILE A 25 -24.13 -29.10 1.64
N LYS A 26 -24.21 -30.11 2.51
CA LYS A 26 -23.65 -30.04 3.87
C LYS A 26 -22.14 -29.81 3.85
N ASP A 27 -21.41 -30.44 2.95
CA ASP A 27 -19.97 -30.25 2.80
C ASP A 27 -19.62 -28.86 2.27
N SER A 28 -20.42 -28.30 1.36
CA SER A 28 -20.27 -26.92 0.85
C SER A 28 -20.61 -25.85 1.90
N LEU A 29 -21.53 -26.16 2.81
CA LEU A 29 -21.96 -25.28 3.91
C LEU A 29 -21.09 -25.41 5.15
N LYS A 30 -20.16 -26.39 5.20
CA LYS A 30 -19.25 -26.52 6.34
C LYS A 30 -18.43 -25.24 6.45
N PRO A 31 -18.39 -24.61 7.64
CA PRO A 31 -17.56 -23.44 7.83
C PRO A 31 -16.11 -23.81 7.55
N ALA A 32 -15.39 -22.93 6.86
CA ALA A 32 -13.98 -23.11 6.58
C ALA A 32 -13.26 -23.42 7.90
N LYS A 33 -12.52 -24.54 7.94
CA LYS A 33 -11.81 -24.97 9.14
C LYS A 33 -11.01 -23.80 9.69
N LYS A 34 -11.27 -23.39 10.94
CA LYS A 34 -10.56 -22.28 11.57
C LYS A 34 -9.09 -22.67 11.69
N ARG A 35 -8.24 -22.01 10.88
CA ARG A 35 -6.79 -22.21 10.91
C ARG A 35 -6.19 -21.24 11.92
N GLU A 36 -5.37 -21.79 12.81
CA GLU A 36 -4.63 -21.00 13.78
C GLU A 36 -3.57 -20.15 13.08
N GLN A 37 -3.39 -18.94 13.59
CA GLN A 37 -2.33 -18.06 13.16
C GLN A 37 -0.97 -18.66 13.55
N LEU A 38 -0.01 -18.57 12.65
CA LEU A 38 1.38 -18.94 12.90
C LEU A 38 1.94 -18.09 14.04
N LYS A 39 2.60 -18.74 15.00
CA LYS A 39 3.24 -18.08 16.15
C LYS A 39 4.71 -18.46 16.24
N ILE A 40 5.52 -17.53 16.73
CA ILE A 40 6.89 -17.78 17.20
C ILE A 40 6.88 -17.59 18.71
N GLY A 41 6.98 -18.69 19.46
CA GLY A 41 6.69 -18.69 20.89
C GLY A 41 5.22 -18.30 21.13
N VAL A 42 5.00 -17.20 21.85
CA VAL A 42 3.67 -16.64 22.13
C VAL A 42 3.22 -15.60 21.11
N TRP A 43 4.13 -15.10 20.27
CA TRP A 43 3.89 -13.95 19.42
C TRP A 43 3.34 -14.36 18.04
N PRO A 44 2.22 -13.76 17.58
CA PRO A 44 1.70 -14.01 16.25
C PRO A 44 2.64 -13.45 15.18
N VAL A 45 2.89 -14.25 14.14
CA VAL A 45 3.56 -13.77 12.93
C VAL A 45 2.57 -12.93 12.14
N CYS A 46 2.93 -11.67 11.90
CA CYS A 46 2.12 -10.72 11.13
C CYS A 46 2.91 -10.22 9.92
N ALA A 47 2.21 -9.85 8.86
CA ALA A 47 2.79 -9.16 7.72
C ALA A 47 2.88 -7.67 8.06
N TYR A 48 4.07 -7.20 8.43
CA TYR A 48 4.22 -5.81 8.89
C TYR A 48 4.44 -4.85 7.72
N HIS A 49 5.27 -5.19 6.73
CA HIS A 49 5.47 -4.40 5.50
C HIS A 49 6.06 -5.30 4.39
N ALA A 50 5.78 -4.98 3.12
CA ALA A 50 6.50 -5.58 2.00
C ALA A 50 7.92 -4.99 1.95
N GLN A 51 8.94 -5.85 1.99
CA GLN A 51 10.34 -5.46 1.82
C GLN A 51 10.93 -6.25 0.66
N ILE A 52 11.56 -5.55 -0.28
CA ILE A 52 12.16 -6.17 -1.47
C ILE A 52 13.43 -6.96 -1.09
N ASN A 53 14.15 -6.55 -0.04
CA ASN A 53 15.33 -7.24 0.50
C ASN A 53 15.39 -7.11 2.04
N PRO A 54 14.62 -7.88 2.81
CA PRO A 54 14.57 -7.75 4.26
C PRO A 54 15.89 -8.20 4.90
N GLU A 55 16.54 -7.31 5.65
CA GLU A 55 17.74 -7.65 6.44
C GLU A 55 17.35 -8.31 7.78
N LEU A 56 16.94 -9.59 7.71
CA LEU A 56 16.44 -10.36 8.86
C LEU A 56 17.47 -10.59 9.97
N LYS A 57 18.77 -10.40 9.67
CA LYS A 57 19.87 -10.57 10.63
C LYS A 57 20.25 -9.28 11.35
N SER A 58 19.67 -8.14 10.94
CA SER A 58 19.94 -6.86 11.59
C SER A 58 19.40 -6.86 13.02
N LYS A 59 20.07 -6.12 13.92
CA LYS A 59 19.56 -5.94 15.28
C LYS A 59 18.26 -5.13 15.21
N THR A 60 17.19 -5.67 15.76
CA THR A 60 15.93 -4.93 15.93
C THR A 60 16.15 -3.79 16.93
N ILE A 61 15.79 -2.58 16.53
CA ILE A 61 15.91 -1.39 17.38
C ILE A 61 14.52 -1.03 17.86
N LEU A 62 14.32 -1.10 19.17
CA LEU A 62 13.09 -0.65 19.82
C LEU A 62 13.21 0.85 20.06
N THR A 63 12.30 1.63 19.48
CA THR A 63 12.24 3.08 19.65
C THR A 63 10.79 3.52 19.69
N ASP A 64 10.51 4.51 20.53
CA ASP A 64 9.25 5.24 20.62
C ASP A 64 9.21 6.45 19.67
N SER A 65 10.36 6.84 19.08
CA SER A 65 10.51 8.02 18.24
C SER A 65 11.44 7.75 17.06
N THR A 66 10.85 7.52 15.88
CA THR A 66 11.60 7.39 14.62
C THR A 66 12.45 8.63 14.32
N TRP A 67 11.99 9.82 14.72
CA TRP A 67 12.72 11.08 14.59
C TRP A 67 14.04 11.06 15.36
N GLU A 68 14.02 10.61 16.61
CA GLU A 68 15.21 10.58 17.47
C GLU A 68 16.15 9.47 17.07
N TYR A 69 15.61 8.30 16.73
CA TYR A 69 16.41 7.20 16.24
C TYR A 69 17.24 7.60 15.01
N VAL A 70 16.60 8.19 13.99
CA VAL A 70 17.32 8.62 12.78
C VAL A 70 18.31 9.74 13.10
N GLU A 71 17.95 10.70 13.97
CA GLU A 71 18.88 11.78 14.34
C GLU A 71 20.14 11.24 15.05
N ILE A 72 19.99 10.28 15.97
CA ILE A 72 21.10 9.59 16.63
C ILE A 72 21.92 8.80 15.62
N TYR A 73 21.26 8.05 14.73
CA TYR A 73 21.93 7.28 13.69
C TYR A 73 22.79 8.19 12.80
N LEU A 74 22.24 9.33 12.36
CA LEU A 74 22.99 10.32 11.58
C LEU A 74 24.17 10.84 12.40
N LYS A 75 23.98 11.29 13.65
CA LYS A 75 25.09 11.81 14.47
C LYS A 75 26.21 10.79 14.69
N GLN A 76 25.86 9.52 14.93
CA GLN A 76 26.83 8.43 15.15
C GLN A 76 27.62 8.07 13.89
N LYS A 77 26.99 8.15 12.71
CA LYS A 77 27.61 7.82 11.42
C LYS A 77 28.23 9.02 10.72
N SER A 78 28.34 10.15 11.41
CA SER A 78 28.88 11.38 10.85
C SER A 78 30.35 11.22 10.46
N ASP A 79 30.64 11.46 9.18
CA ASP A 79 31.99 11.57 8.62
C ASP A 79 32.55 13.01 8.70
N GLY A 80 31.79 13.94 9.30
CA GLY A 80 32.16 15.35 9.43
C GLY A 80 32.00 16.18 8.15
N SER A 81 31.59 15.55 7.05
CA SER A 81 31.38 16.22 5.76
C SER A 81 30.26 17.26 5.83
N ILE A 82 30.30 18.22 4.91
CA ILE A 82 29.25 19.23 4.78
C ILE A 82 27.88 18.60 4.47
N LYS A 83 27.86 17.55 3.64
CA LYS A 83 26.63 16.80 3.32
C LYS A 83 26.02 16.17 4.56
N HIS A 84 26.84 15.58 5.41
CA HIS A 84 26.37 14.95 6.64
C HIS A 84 25.80 15.97 7.63
N LYS A 85 26.46 17.13 7.77
CA LYS A 85 25.95 18.25 8.57
C LYS A 85 24.61 18.78 8.02
N ASN A 86 24.52 18.95 6.70
CA ASN A 86 23.28 19.36 6.04
C ASN A 86 22.16 18.35 6.26
N ALA A 87 22.45 17.06 6.20
CA ALA A 87 21.46 16.02 6.43
C ALA A 87 20.84 16.08 7.83
N ILE A 88 21.69 16.23 8.87
CA ILE A 88 21.22 16.40 10.25
C ILE A 88 20.35 17.66 10.37
N PHE A 89 20.78 18.77 9.77
CA PHE A 89 20.04 20.03 9.78
C PHE A 89 18.66 19.92 9.09
N TYR A 90 18.60 19.31 7.90
CA TYR A 90 17.34 19.09 7.20
C TYR A 90 16.43 18.12 7.96
N TRP A 91 16.97 17.07 8.57
CA TRP A 91 16.20 16.15 9.40
C TRP A 91 15.55 16.85 10.60
N GLN A 92 16.30 17.73 11.28
CA GLN A 92 15.79 18.54 12.37
C GLN A 92 14.70 19.52 11.91
N GLN A 93 14.89 20.18 10.77
CA GLN A 93 13.85 21.02 10.16
C GLN A 93 12.58 20.21 9.85
N ALA A 94 12.72 19.04 9.24
CA ALA A 94 11.59 18.14 8.94
C ALA A 94 10.83 17.77 10.23
N ARG A 95 11.55 17.40 11.29
CA ARG A 95 10.96 17.12 12.61
C ARG A 95 10.19 18.32 13.16
N ASN A 96 10.72 19.53 13.03
CA ASN A 96 10.06 20.74 13.50
C ASN A 96 8.79 21.03 12.70
N PHE A 97 8.81 20.88 11.38
CA PHE A 97 7.62 21.00 10.54
C PHE A 97 6.57 19.93 10.87
N TYR A 98 6.98 18.69 11.17
CA TYR A 98 6.08 17.64 11.64
C TYR A 98 5.38 18.04 12.96
N LYS A 99 6.15 18.52 13.94
CA LYS A 99 5.60 18.98 15.23
C LYS A 99 4.62 20.14 15.03
N ALA A 100 4.97 21.14 14.21
CA ALA A 100 4.09 22.26 13.89
C ALA A 100 2.80 21.79 13.19
N THR A 101 2.91 20.85 12.24
CA THR A 101 1.74 20.28 11.54
C THR A 101 0.71 19.69 12.50
N LYS A 102 1.14 19.11 13.61
CA LYS A 102 0.22 18.51 14.61
C LYS A 102 -0.59 19.56 15.37
N SER A 103 -0.11 20.80 15.50
CA SER A 103 -0.81 21.88 16.22
C SER A 103 -1.60 22.81 15.30
N LEU A 104 -1.51 22.65 13.98
CA LEU A 104 -2.22 23.48 13.00
C LEU A 104 -3.64 22.97 12.71
N ASP A 105 -4.49 23.86 12.21
CA ASP A 105 -5.79 23.50 11.64
C ASP A 105 -5.64 22.74 10.32
N ASN A 106 -6.69 22.06 9.88
CA ASN A 106 -6.63 21.20 8.69
C ASN A 106 -6.31 21.95 7.38
N ASN A 107 -6.66 23.23 7.25
CA ASN A 107 -6.38 24.01 6.05
C ASN A 107 -4.92 24.48 6.01
N SER A 108 -4.29 24.66 7.18
CA SER A 108 -2.89 25.06 7.30
C SER A 108 -1.89 23.90 7.26
N LYS A 109 -2.33 22.68 7.62
CA LYS A 109 -1.49 21.46 7.62
C LYS A 109 -0.77 21.14 6.30
N PRO A 110 -1.35 21.33 5.10
CA PRO A 110 -0.71 20.91 3.86
C PRO A 110 0.67 21.54 3.64
N LEU A 111 0.82 22.84 3.94
CA LEU A 111 2.07 23.57 3.72
C LEU A 111 3.20 23.04 4.62
N THR A 112 2.93 22.87 5.91
CA THR A 112 3.94 22.35 6.84
C THR A 112 4.23 20.88 6.60
N THR A 113 3.23 20.09 6.20
CA THR A 113 3.42 18.69 5.77
C THR A 113 4.33 18.62 4.55
N TYR A 114 4.12 19.50 3.57
CA TYR A 114 4.95 19.61 2.38
C TYR A 114 6.42 19.87 2.75
N TYR A 115 6.69 20.88 3.58
CA TYR A 115 8.06 21.18 4.00
C TYR A 115 8.67 20.12 4.93
N CYS A 116 7.86 19.38 5.68
CA CYS A 116 8.33 18.20 6.43
C CYS A 116 8.91 17.17 5.47
N PHE A 117 8.16 16.75 4.46
CA PHE A 117 8.62 15.76 3.49
C PHE A 117 9.76 16.28 2.62
N LEU A 118 9.70 17.53 2.15
CA LEU A 118 10.77 18.13 1.35
C LEU A 118 12.12 18.09 2.08
N ASN A 119 12.14 18.47 3.36
CA ASN A 119 13.37 18.46 4.14
C ASN A 119 13.81 17.04 4.51
N ALA A 120 12.89 16.12 4.79
CA ALA A 120 13.23 14.71 4.99
C ALA A 120 13.87 14.09 3.73
N SER A 121 13.34 14.41 2.54
CA SER A 121 13.93 14.00 1.26
C SER A 121 15.31 14.60 1.04
N LYS A 122 15.52 15.90 1.33
CA LYS A 122 16.86 16.50 1.28
C LYS A 122 17.84 15.76 2.19
N ALA A 123 17.45 15.47 3.43
CA ALA A 123 18.30 14.73 4.37
C ALA A 123 18.72 13.36 3.82
N LEU A 124 17.79 12.63 3.21
CA LEU A 124 18.06 11.35 2.55
C LEU A 124 19.05 11.52 1.38
N LEU A 125 18.82 12.47 0.48
CA LEU A 125 19.67 12.71 -0.70
C LEU A 125 21.09 13.09 -0.31
N GLU A 126 21.26 13.92 0.73
CA GLU A 126 22.58 14.28 1.26
C GLU A 126 23.37 13.05 1.74
N ILE A 127 22.73 12.17 2.54
CA ILE A 127 23.37 10.96 3.09
C ILE A 127 23.65 9.91 2.02
N LYS A 128 22.73 9.75 1.06
CA LYS A 128 22.89 8.85 -0.08
C LYS A 128 23.80 9.44 -1.16
N LYS A 129 24.27 10.67 -0.97
CA LYS A 129 25.15 11.41 -1.90
C LYS A 129 24.55 11.56 -3.31
N ILE A 130 23.22 11.56 -3.41
CA ILE A 130 22.49 11.75 -4.67
C ILE A 130 22.48 13.25 -5.01
N PRO A 131 22.90 13.65 -6.22
CA PRO A 131 22.88 15.05 -6.64
C PRO A 131 21.44 15.53 -6.86
N TYR A 132 21.16 16.78 -6.49
CA TYR A 132 19.87 17.43 -6.70
C TYR A 132 20.03 18.96 -6.72
N ASP A 133 19.09 19.66 -7.37
CA ASP A 133 18.99 21.12 -7.29
C ASP A 133 18.16 21.54 -6.07
N PHE A 134 18.44 22.73 -5.50
CA PHE A 134 17.67 23.25 -4.35
C PHE A 134 16.21 23.61 -4.68
N SER A 135 15.86 23.66 -5.97
CA SER A 135 14.47 23.78 -6.40
C SER A 135 13.64 22.57 -5.93
N HIS A 136 12.34 22.76 -5.76
CA HIS A 136 11.49 21.68 -5.25
C HIS A 136 11.34 20.50 -6.23
N GLY A 137 11.41 20.78 -7.53
CA GLY A 137 11.17 19.79 -8.59
C GLY A 137 9.71 19.45 -8.84
N VAL A 138 8.78 20.21 -8.24
CA VAL A 138 7.33 20.11 -8.47
C VAL A 138 6.73 21.49 -8.74
N SER A 139 5.66 21.53 -9.53
CA SER A 139 4.82 22.72 -9.72
C SER A 139 3.39 22.34 -10.09
N GLY A 140 2.43 23.23 -9.84
CA GLY A 140 1.05 23.07 -10.26
C GLY A 140 0.74 23.84 -11.56
N ARG A 141 -0.25 23.36 -12.30
CA ARG A 141 -0.94 24.10 -13.36
C ARG A 141 -2.44 23.82 -13.25
N SER A 142 -3.25 24.85 -13.42
CA SER A 142 -4.70 24.71 -13.57
C SER A 142 -5.10 25.06 -14.99
N GLU A 143 -6.02 24.29 -15.57
CA GLU A 143 -6.65 24.65 -16.83
C GLU A 143 -7.80 25.63 -16.60
N ASN A 144 -7.94 26.59 -17.52
CA ASN A 144 -9.04 27.55 -17.48
C ASN A 144 -10.38 26.82 -17.62
N GLY A 145 -11.35 27.14 -16.76
CA GLY A 145 -12.69 26.58 -16.82
C GLY A 145 -13.26 26.34 -15.42
N HIS A 146 -14.13 25.35 -15.31
CA HIS A 146 -14.71 24.97 -14.03
C HIS A 146 -13.65 24.35 -13.10
N ASN A 147 -13.69 24.73 -11.82
CA ASN A 147 -12.88 24.15 -10.77
C ASN A 147 -13.20 22.66 -10.63
N ASN A 148 -12.33 21.80 -11.17
CA ASN A 148 -12.46 20.36 -11.11
C ASN A 148 -11.06 19.75 -11.04
N ILE A 149 -10.84 18.76 -10.19
CA ILE A 149 -9.52 18.14 -10.00
C ILE A 149 -8.95 17.48 -11.28
N LYS A 150 -9.78 17.20 -12.28
CA LYS A 150 -9.33 16.73 -13.60
C LYS A 150 -8.61 17.82 -14.41
N ASN A 151 -8.88 19.08 -14.07
CA ASN A 151 -8.30 20.28 -14.69
C ASN A 151 -7.11 20.81 -13.87
N GLU A 152 -6.80 20.19 -12.73
CA GLU A 152 -5.64 20.50 -11.90
C GLU A 152 -4.52 19.52 -12.23
N PHE A 153 -3.31 20.02 -12.44
CA PHE A 153 -2.16 19.22 -12.87
C PHE A 153 -0.96 19.43 -11.97
N VAL A 154 -0.25 18.34 -11.72
CA VAL A 154 1.06 18.32 -11.05
C VAL A 154 2.13 18.03 -12.09
N ARG A 155 3.15 18.87 -12.12
CA ARG A 155 4.33 18.70 -13.00
C ARG A 155 5.52 18.25 -12.20
N LEU A 156 6.10 17.11 -12.58
CA LEU A 156 7.36 16.61 -12.04
C LEU A 156 8.48 17.09 -12.96
N LYS A 157 9.38 17.93 -12.45
CA LYS A 157 10.47 18.51 -13.24
C LYS A 157 11.68 17.58 -13.23
N THR A 158 12.50 17.62 -14.28
CA THR A 158 13.76 16.87 -14.39
C THR A 158 14.89 17.38 -13.49
N LYS A 159 14.60 18.38 -12.64
CA LYS A 159 15.54 19.00 -11.70
C LYS A 159 14.86 19.28 -10.38
N GLY A 160 15.64 19.36 -9.31
CA GLY A 160 15.14 19.64 -7.96
C GLY A 160 15.11 18.42 -7.04
N VAL A 161 14.65 18.65 -5.80
CA VAL A 161 14.59 17.63 -4.74
C VAL A 161 13.76 16.42 -5.17
N LEU A 162 12.57 16.62 -5.75
CA LEU A 162 11.76 15.50 -6.23
C LEU A 162 12.50 14.69 -7.30
N SER A 163 13.13 15.34 -8.28
CA SER A 163 13.89 14.64 -9.33
C SER A 163 15.01 13.79 -8.73
N GLY A 164 15.75 14.33 -7.75
CA GLY A 164 16.78 13.56 -7.03
C GLY A 164 16.19 12.37 -6.28
N LEU A 165 15.01 12.52 -5.68
CA LEU A 165 14.30 11.44 -5.00
C LEU A 165 13.85 10.35 -5.99
N CYS A 166 13.31 10.74 -7.14
CA CYS A 166 12.93 9.86 -8.24
C CYS A 166 14.15 9.03 -8.72
N SER A 167 15.30 9.68 -8.92
CA SER A 167 16.54 8.99 -9.26
C SER A 167 17.02 8.03 -8.18
N TYR A 168 16.84 8.36 -6.89
CA TYR A 168 17.18 7.46 -5.79
C TYR A 168 16.33 6.18 -5.78
N PHE A 169 15.06 6.27 -6.18
CA PHE A 169 14.15 5.13 -6.29
C PHE A 169 14.18 4.43 -7.65
N GLU A 170 15.13 4.79 -8.53
CA GLU A 170 15.24 4.21 -9.88
C GLU A 170 14.02 4.48 -10.78
N GLU A 171 13.25 5.52 -10.46
CA GLU A 171 12.05 5.97 -11.17
C GLU A 171 12.27 7.39 -11.72
N ALA A 172 13.33 7.59 -12.50
CA ALA A 172 13.70 8.92 -12.99
C ALA A 172 12.61 9.57 -13.85
N VAL A 173 12.41 10.88 -13.66
CA VAL A 173 11.44 11.69 -14.43
C VAL A 173 11.81 11.69 -15.91
N ILE A 174 10.90 11.22 -16.74
CA ILE A 174 10.97 11.14 -18.20
C ILE A 174 10.37 12.42 -18.81
N PRO A 175 11.18 13.35 -19.34
CA PRO A 175 10.64 14.57 -19.94
C PRO A 175 9.81 14.25 -21.18
N LYS A 176 8.68 14.95 -21.36
CA LYS A 176 7.85 14.83 -22.57
C LYS A 176 8.62 15.23 -23.83
N SER A 177 9.42 16.29 -23.76
CA SER A 177 10.26 16.77 -24.86
C SER A 177 11.42 17.62 -24.35
N LYS A 178 12.29 18.08 -25.25
CA LYS A 178 13.37 19.02 -24.89
C LYS A 178 12.82 20.37 -24.39
N ASP A 179 11.70 20.81 -24.96
CA ASP A 179 11.05 22.08 -24.62
C ASP A 179 10.10 21.94 -23.41
N GLU A 180 9.69 20.71 -23.10
CA GLU A 180 8.88 20.36 -21.93
C GLU A 180 9.63 19.41 -21.00
N PRO A 181 10.58 19.92 -20.18
CA PRO A 181 11.44 19.11 -19.33
C PRO A 181 10.73 18.66 -18.04
N HIS A 182 9.53 18.09 -18.19
CA HIS A 182 8.71 17.61 -17.09
C HIS A 182 7.74 16.50 -17.53
N GLU A 183 7.34 15.68 -16.57
CA GLU A 183 6.13 14.87 -16.64
C GLU A 183 4.95 15.67 -16.09
N GLU A 184 3.73 15.34 -16.51
CA GLU A 184 2.51 16.01 -16.03
C GLU A 184 1.42 14.97 -15.79
N TYR A 185 0.79 15.05 -14.63
CA TYR A 185 -0.31 14.18 -14.21
C TYR A 185 -1.47 15.04 -13.73
N SER A 186 -2.70 14.65 -14.05
CA SER A 186 -3.86 15.31 -13.44
C SER A 186 -3.94 14.94 -11.95
N LEU A 187 -4.46 15.84 -11.13
CA LEU A 187 -4.69 15.55 -9.71
C LEU A 187 -5.69 14.40 -9.57
N LYS A 188 -6.63 14.26 -10.51
CA LYS A 188 -7.50 13.09 -10.60
C LYS A 188 -6.70 11.78 -10.67
N ASP A 189 -5.69 11.69 -11.54
CA ASP A 189 -4.87 10.48 -11.71
C ASP A 189 -3.98 10.24 -10.49
N VAL A 190 -3.42 11.30 -9.90
CA VAL A 190 -2.63 11.20 -8.68
C VAL A 190 -3.48 10.65 -7.54
N LEU A 191 -4.66 11.24 -7.30
CA LEU A 191 -5.55 10.81 -6.20
C LEU A 191 -6.12 9.40 -6.41
N TYR A 192 -6.32 8.98 -7.67
CA TYR A 192 -6.74 7.61 -8.00
C TYR A 192 -5.77 6.55 -7.47
N ASN A 193 -4.46 6.85 -7.47
CA ASN A 193 -3.41 5.93 -7.05
C ASN A 193 -3.09 5.96 -5.54
N LEU A 194 -3.84 6.73 -4.75
CA LEU A 194 -3.60 6.86 -3.30
C LEU A 194 -4.52 5.95 -2.48
N ALA A 195 -3.98 4.83 -1.99
CA ALA A 195 -4.72 3.82 -1.24
C ALA A 195 -5.58 4.39 -0.09
N TYR A 196 -5.05 5.34 0.67
CA TYR A 196 -5.70 5.87 1.89
C TYR A 196 -6.90 6.80 1.61
N ILE A 197 -7.06 7.33 0.39
CA ILE A 197 -8.25 8.09 -0.01
C ILE A 197 -9.07 7.38 -1.09
N HIS A 198 -8.63 6.22 -1.57
CA HIS A 198 -9.18 5.59 -2.76
C HIS A 198 -10.69 5.31 -2.65
N ARG A 199 -11.17 4.92 -1.45
CA ARG A 199 -12.62 4.74 -1.21
C ARG A 199 -13.41 6.04 -1.40
N SER A 200 -12.90 7.15 -0.87
CA SER A 200 -13.51 8.48 -1.05
C SER A 200 -13.44 8.94 -2.51
N TYR A 201 -12.35 8.60 -3.21
CA TYR A 201 -12.20 8.82 -4.64
C TYR A 201 -13.26 8.05 -5.44
N ASN A 202 -13.45 6.75 -5.19
CA ASN A 202 -14.44 5.92 -5.89
C ASN A 202 -15.88 6.35 -5.62
N VAL A 203 -16.20 6.84 -4.43
CA VAL A 203 -17.51 7.46 -4.15
C VAL A 203 -17.76 8.68 -5.04
N THR A 204 -16.71 9.47 -5.32
CA THR A 204 -16.79 10.64 -6.20
C THR A 204 -16.79 10.25 -7.69
N TYR A 205 -16.07 9.18 -8.05
CA TYR A 205 -15.90 8.68 -9.42
C TYR A 205 -16.33 7.20 -9.54
N PRO A 206 -17.63 6.90 -9.44
CA PRO A 206 -18.13 5.52 -9.34
C PRO A 206 -17.88 4.67 -10.59
N ASN A 207 -17.64 5.30 -11.73
CA ASN A 207 -17.36 4.64 -13.01
C ASN A 207 -15.88 4.25 -13.19
N GLN A 208 -15.01 4.52 -12.21
CA GLN A 208 -13.61 4.10 -12.25
C GLN A 208 -13.43 2.73 -11.60
N THR A 209 -12.50 1.94 -12.13
CA THR A 209 -12.16 0.63 -11.56
C THR A 209 -11.52 0.82 -10.19
N GLU A 210 -12.02 0.12 -9.19
CA GLU A 210 -11.38 0.11 -7.87
C GLU A 210 -10.04 -0.64 -7.92
N LEU A 211 -8.96 0.03 -7.51
CA LEU A 211 -7.58 -0.48 -7.47
C LEU A 211 -7.26 -1.18 -6.15
N PHE A 212 -7.79 -0.66 -5.04
CA PHE A 212 -7.44 -1.13 -3.70
C PHE A 212 -8.63 -1.82 -3.06
N ILE A 213 -8.49 -3.11 -2.76
CA ILE A 213 -9.52 -3.90 -2.08
C ILE A 213 -9.15 -3.98 -0.59
N PRO A 214 -10.02 -3.53 0.33
CA PRO A 214 -9.76 -3.65 1.76
C PRO A 214 -9.80 -5.12 2.18
N ILE A 215 -8.83 -5.50 3.01
CA ILE A 215 -8.74 -6.83 3.61
C ILE A 215 -8.93 -6.74 5.12
N LEU A 216 -9.62 -7.72 5.68
CA LEU A 216 -9.90 -7.87 7.09
C LEU A 216 -9.12 -9.04 7.67
N ASN A 217 -8.79 -8.96 8.97
CA ASN A 217 -8.18 -10.04 9.74
C ASN A 217 -6.97 -10.73 9.05
N PRO A 218 -5.99 -9.98 8.49
CA PRO A 218 -4.85 -10.59 7.83
C PRO A 218 -4.02 -11.40 8.83
N LYS A 219 -3.78 -12.67 8.51
CA LYS A 219 -2.98 -13.60 9.32
C LYS A 219 -2.17 -14.53 8.44
N ILE A 220 -0.98 -14.90 8.90
CA ILE A 220 -0.20 -15.97 8.29
C ILE A 220 -0.60 -17.27 8.97
N VAL A 221 -0.93 -18.30 8.19
CA VAL A 221 -1.30 -19.63 8.69
C VAL A 221 -0.31 -20.66 8.16
N ARG A 222 -0.10 -21.74 8.92
CA ARG A 222 0.79 -22.85 8.52
C ARG A 222 0.05 -24.18 8.63
N ASP A 223 0.10 -24.94 7.54
CA ASP A 223 -0.24 -26.36 7.54
C ASP A 223 1.02 -27.17 7.88
N LYS A 224 1.02 -27.79 9.07
CA LYS A 224 2.14 -28.62 9.54
C LYS A 224 2.29 -29.91 8.73
N ILE A 225 1.18 -30.46 8.21
CA ILE A 225 1.18 -31.73 7.47
C ILE A 225 1.75 -31.49 6.08
N LYS A 226 1.29 -30.44 5.40
CA LYS A 226 1.78 -30.08 4.06
C LYS A 226 3.10 -29.31 4.09
N ASN A 227 3.56 -28.91 5.27
CA ASN A 227 4.68 -27.99 5.48
C ASN A 227 4.61 -26.72 4.60
N LYS A 228 3.41 -26.15 4.46
CA LYS A 228 3.14 -24.93 3.69
C LYS A 228 2.63 -23.82 4.59
N ALA A 229 2.98 -22.58 4.29
CA ALA A 229 2.43 -21.39 4.93
C ALA A 229 1.88 -20.43 3.87
N TRP A 230 0.83 -19.69 4.20
CA TRP A 230 0.23 -18.70 3.31
C TRP A 230 -0.45 -17.59 4.12
N MET A 231 -0.73 -16.49 3.44
CA MET A 231 -1.52 -15.39 4.01
C MET A 231 -3.01 -15.72 3.86
N GLN A 232 -3.78 -15.53 4.92
CA GLN A 232 -5.23 -15.62 4.94
C GLN A 232 -5.78 -14.27 5.40
N PHE A 233 -6.80 -13.80 4.71
CA PHE A 233 -7.56 -12.61 5.07
C PHE A 233 -9.02 -12.80 4.65
N GLU A 234 -9.87 -11.91 5.13
CA GLU A 234 -11.28 -11.81 4.80
C GLU A 234 -11.50 -10.56 3.94
N LEU A 235 -12.54 -10.56 3.11
CA LEU A 235 -12.96 -9.38 2.37
C LEU A 235 -14.14 -8.75 3.10
N GLU A 236 -14.33 -7.43 2.97
CA GLU A 236 -15.58 -6.80 3.42
C GLU A 236 -16.77 -7.38 2.63
N PRO A 237 -17.99 -7.38 3.18
CA PRO A 237 -19.17 -7.94 2.50
C PRO A 237 -19.40 -7.37 1.10
N GLU A 238 -19.15 -6.08 0.92
CA GLU A 238 -19.29 -5.34 -0.35
C GLU A 238 -18.35 -5.89 -1.45
N HIS A 239 -17.16 -6.36 -1.06
CA HIS A 239 -16.16 -6.93 -1.96
C HIS A 239 -16.17 -8.46 -2.00
N SER A 240 -17.03 -9.11 -1.20
CA SER A 240 -17.15 -10.58 -1.10
C SER A 240 -18.02 -11.16 -2.24
N ASN A 241 -17.71 -10.79 -3.48
CA ASN A 241 -18.46 -11.20 -4.67
C ASN A 241 -17.57 -11.94 -5.68
N ARG A 242 -18.20 -12.72 -6.57
CA ARG A 242 -17.50 -13.57 -7.55
C ARG A 242 -16.56 -12.75 -8.45
N THR A 243 -16.97 -11.56 -8.87
CA THR A 243 -16.16 -10.69 -9.73
C THR A 243 -14.84 -10.30 -9.06
N THR A 244 -14.89 -9.92 -7.79
CA THR A 244 -13.70 -9.54 -7.01
C THR A 244 -12.78 -10.75 -6.80
N LEU A 245 -13.36 -11.92 -6.48
CA LEU A 245 -12.60 -13.16 -6.32
C LEU A 245 -11.88 -13.57 -7.62
N THR A 246 -12.56 -13.49 -8.76
CA THR A 246 -11.94 -13.82 -10.06
C THR A 246 -10.77 -12.88 -10.39
N ARG A 247 -10.86 -11.59 -10.02
CA ARG A 247 -9.73 -10.67 -10.15
C ARG A 247 -8.54 -11.09 -9.28
N LEU A 248 -8.79 -11.53 -8.05
CA LEU A 248 -7.74 -12.03 -7.15
C LEU A 248 -7.12 -13.35 -7.63
N GLU A 249 -7.91 -14.26 -8.18
CA GLU A 249 -7.44 -15.53 -8.74
C GLU A 249 -6.52 -15.32 -9.95
N SER A 250 -6.81 -14.32 -10.79
CA SER A 250 -5.98 -13.98 -11.95
C SER A 250 -4.56 -13.55 -11.60
N LEU A 251 -4.29 -13.21 -10.34
CA LEU A 251 -2.97 -12.81 -9.85
C LEU A 251 -2.00 -13.99 -9.60
N ASN A 252 -2.45 -15.25 -9.78
CA ASN A 252 -1.61 -16.46 -9.71
C ASN A 252 -0.70 -16.51 -8.46
N PHE A 253 -1.26 -16.30 -7.26
CA PHE A 253 -0.52 -16.49 -6.00
C PHE A 253 -0.25 -17.96 -5.67
#